data_AF-A0A959TUH0-F1
#
_entry.id   AF-A0A959TUH0-F1
#
_cell.length_a   1.000
_cell.length_b   1.000
_cell.length_c   1.000
_cell.angle_alpha   90.00
_cell.angle_beta   90.00
_cell.angle_gamma   90.00
#
_symmetry.space_group_name_H-M   'P 1'
#
loop_
_entity.id
_entity.type
_entity.pdbx_description
1 polymer ?
#
loop_
_entity_poly.entity_id
_entity_poly.type
_entity_poly.pdbx_seq_one_letter_code
_entity_poly.pdbx_strand_id
1 'polypeptide(L)'
;MRAHLLLVALGCSALTHGQGRGVVFATYDDLVQGKGDTLGVFQEVGIHMGRYVLDFQQEEEKKKERVPCSEIWGFKVNELLFRILEPDHVPLRLMTQGAVCYYENGLAHLRMWSDSTDVTMIDKGLRSYMSRELNSPIVPAVFTEDEASASAVFRREHPQFEHLFKCIGGEDDLLNTRQCVVDFEAMLEGP
;
A
#
# COMPACT_ATOMS: atom_id res chain seq x y z
N MET A 1 -43.01 -32.62 -26.27
CA MET A 1 -42.12 -31.48 -25.94
C MET A 1 -42.21 -31.26 -24.43
N ARG A 2 -41.12 -31.45 -23.68
CA ARG A 2 -41.06 -31.20 -22.23
C ARG A 2 -40.25 -29.93 -22.02
N ALA A 3 -40.87 -28.88 -21.50
CA ALA A 3 -40.21 -27.64 -21.12
C ALA A 3 -39.64 -27.79 -19.71
N HIS A 4 -38.32 -27.73 -19.57
CA HIS A 4 -37.65 -27.67 -18.28
C HIS A 4 -37.58 -26.20 -17.83
N LEU A 5 -38.31 -25.89 -16.77
CA LEU A 5 -38.32 -24.60 -16.09
C LEU A 5 -37.06 -24.53 -15.21
N LEU A 6 -36.07 -23.72 -15.62
CA LEU A 6 -34.86 -23.48 -14.85
C LEU A 6 -35.14 -22.37 -13.82
N LEU A 7 -35.27 -22.73 -12.54
CA LEU A 7 -35.44 -21.78 -11.45
C LEU A 7 -34.05 -21.27 -11.03
N VAL A 8 -33.68 -20.07 -11.47
CA VAL A 8 -32.44 -19.40 -11.02
C VAL A 8 -32.74 -18.74 -9.67
N ALA A 9 -32.31 -19.37 -8.58
CA ALA A 9 -32.32 -18.75 -7.26
C ALA A 9 -31.21 -17.68 -7.20
N LEU A 10 -31.60 -16.40 -7.31
CA LEU A 10 -30.73 -15.30 -6.91
C LEU A 10 -30.56 -15.33 -5.39
N GLY A 11 -29.46 -15.92 -4.92
CA GLY A 11 -29.01 -15.75 -3.55
C GLY A 11 -28.49 -14.33 -3.34
N CYS A 12 -29.24 -13.50 -2.63
CA CYS A 12 -28.71 -12.26 -2.05
C CYS A 12 -27.69 -12.64 -0.97
N SER A 13 -26.42 -12.74 -1.35
CA SER A 13 -25.32 -12.76 -0.39
C SER A 13 -25.30 -11.39 0.30
N ALA A 14 -25.82 -11.32 1.53
CA ALA A 14 -25.65 -10.15 2.37
C ALA A 14 -24.15 -9.94 2.58
N LEU A 15 -23.62 -8.86 2.01
CA LEU A 15 -22.26 -8.40 2.26
C LEU A 15 -22.19 -7.97 3.72
N THR A 16 -21.92 -8.93 4.62
CA THR A 16 -21.49 -8.59 5.96
C THR A 16 -20.22 -7.76 5.78
N HIS A 17 -20.27 -6.48 6.14
CA HIS A 17 -19.10 -5.64 6.34
C HIS A 17 -18.30 -6.23 7.51
N GLY A 18 -17.63 -7.36 7.27
CA GLY A 18 -16.67 -7.92 8.19
C GLY A 18 -15.49 -6.95 8.25
N GLN A 19 -15.12 -6.53 9.45
CA GLN A 19 -13.88 -5.76 9.62
C GLN A 19 -12.73 -6.62 9.09
N GLY A 20 -11.91 -6.06 8.19
CA GLY A 20 -10.89 -6.81 7.48
C GLY A 20 -9.91 -7.50 8.39
N ARG A 21 -9.81 -8.82 8.24
CA ARG A 21 -8.72 -9.59 8.85
C ARG A 21 -7.40 -9.14 8.22
N GLY A 22 -6.39 -9.00 9.06
CA GLY A 22 -5.03 -8.74 8.61
C GLY A 22 -4.35 -10.00 8.07
N VAL A 23 -3.51 -9.85 7.07
CA VAL A 23 -2.56 -10.91 6.66
C VAL A 23 -1.18 -10.29 6.59
N VAL A 24 -0.20 -10.86 7.30
CA VAL A 24 1.19 -10.38 7.28
C VAL A 24 2.06 -11.32 6.46
N PHE A 25 3.07 -10.76 5.78
CA PHE A 25 4.00 -11.50 4.94
C PHE A 25 5.43 -11.19 5.40
N ALA A 26 6.16 -12.22 5.83
CA ALA A 26 7.56 -12.07 6.24
C ALA A 26 8.45 -11.68 5.06
N THR A 27 8.17 -12.21 3.87
CA THR A 27 8.93 -11.95 2.64
C THR A 27 8.03 -11.60 1.46
N TYR A 28 8.61 -11.10 0.37
CA TYR A 28 7.90 -10.92 -0.90
C TYR A 28 7.44 -12.27 -1.49
N ASP A 29 8.26 -13.32 -1.37
CA ASP A 29 7.91 -14.64 -1.88
C ASP A 29 6.69 -15.22 -1.18
N ASP A 30 6.51 -14.93 0.11
CA ASP A 30 5.32 -15.29 0.86
C ASP A 30 4.06 -14.62 0.29
N LEU A 31 4.14 -13.35 -0.11
CA LEU A 31 3.04 -12.68 -0.81
C LEU A 31 2.73 -13.39 -2.14
N VAL A 32 3.74 -13.65 -2.97
CA VAL A 32 3.57 -14.29 -4.29
C VAL A 32 2.96 -15.69 -4.15
N GLN A 33 3.33 -16.43 -3.11
CA GLN A 33 2.84 -17.78 -2.83
C GLN A 33 1.52 -17.80 -2.04
N GLY A 34 1.01 -16.65 -1.60
CA GLY A 34 -0.17 -16.56 -0.73
C GLY A 34 0.05 -17.16 0.67
N LYS A 35 1.30 -17.24 1.13
CA LYS A 35 1.72 -17.80 2.42
C LYS A 35 1.85 -16.71 3.48
N GLY A 36 0.76 -16.05 3.81
CA GLY A 36 0.74 -15.05 4.88
C GLY A 36 0.16 -15.61 6.19
N ASP A 37 0.62 -15.06 7.32
CA ASP A 37 0.01 -15.34 8.61
C ASP A 37 -1.29 -14.52 8.72
N THR A 38 -2.42 -15.23 8.81
CA THR A 38 -3.73 -14.58 8.99
C THR A 38 -3.90 -14.21 10.45
N LEU A 39 -4.16 -12.93 10.69
CA LEU A 39 -4.33 -12.36 12.01
C LEU A 39 -5.81 -12.03 12.28
N GLY A 40 -6.03 -11.37 13.40
CA GLY A 40 -7.33 -10.81 13.76
C GLY A 40 -7.70 -9.55 12.97
N VAL A 41 -8.66 -8.80 13.50
CA VAL A 41 -9.08 -7.52 12.96
C VAL A 41 -8.04 -6.45 13.29
N PHE A 42 -7.55 -5.74 12.27
CA PHE A 42 -6.64 -4.61 12.47
C PHE A 42 -7.28 -3.56 13.40
N GLN A 43 -6.53 -3.11 14.41
CA GLN A 43 -6.98 -2.09 15.36
C GLN A 43 -6.29 -0.76 15.09
N GLU A 44 -4.96 -0.76 15.18
CA GLU A 44 -4.18 0.47 15.09
C GLU A 44 -2.72 0.19 14.68
N VAL A 45 -2.05 1.25 14.23
CA VAL A 45 -0.60 1.30 14.10
C VAL A 45 -0.05 2.17 15.21
N GLY A 46 0.87 1.62 15.99
CA GLY A 46 1.44 2.26 17.17
C GLY A 46 2.96 2.32 17.12
N ILE A 47 3.55 2.91 18.16
CA ILE A 47 4.99 2.86 18.41
C ILE A 47 5.23 2.13 19.72
N HIS A 48 6.04 1.07 19.68
CA HIS A 48 6.47 0.33 20.86
C HIS A 48 8.00 0.33 20.92
N MET A 49 8.57 0.87 22.00
CA MET A 49 10.02 0.99 22.18
C MET A 49 10.74 1.64 20.97
N GLY A 50 10.12 2.68 20.39
CA GLY A 50 10.67 3.42 19.25
C GLY A 50 10.51 2.74 17.89
N ARG A 51 9.81 1.60 17.81
CA ARG A 51 9.54 0.88 16.55
C ARG A 51 8.07 0.90 16.22
N TYR A 52 7.74 0.97 14.93
CA TYR A 52 6.37 0.81 14.47
C TYR A 52 5.89 -0.62 14.68
N VAL A 53 4.68 -0.75 15.20
CA VAL A 53 4.00 -2.03 15.43
C VAL A 53 2.57 -1.96 14.93
N LEU A 54 2.06 -3.07 14.43
CA LEU A 54 0.67 -3.27 14.02
C LEU A 54 -0.03 -4.08 15.12
N ASP A 55 -1.16 -3.57 15.62
CA ASP A 55 -1.97 -4.27 16.62
C ASP A 55 -3.23 -4.85 15.97
N PHE A 56 -3.44 -6.15 16.17
CA PHE A 56 -4.59 -6.92 15.69
C PHE A 56 -5.36 -7.52 16.86
N GLN A 57 -6.68 -7.60 16.74
CA GLN A 57 -7.58 -8.16 17.74
C GLN A 57 -8.18 -9.48 17.24
N GLN A 58 -7.88 -10.58 17.92
CA GLN A 58 -8.55 -11.86 17.63
C GLN A 58 -9.98 -11.82 18.18
N GLU A 59 -10.97 -12.15 17.34
CA GLU A 59 -12.41 -12.05 17.68
C GLU A 59 -12.82 -12.99 18.81
N GLU A 60 -12.29 -14.21 18.82
CA GLU A 60 -12.70 -15.26 19.75
C GLU A 60 -12.10 -15.06 21.15
N GLU A 61 -10.84 -14.63 21.23
CA GLU A 61 -10.06 -14.70 22.47
C GLU A 61 -9.93 -13.35 23.20
N LYS A 62 -10.41 -12.25 22.60
CA LYS A 62 -10.08 -10.87 23.05
C LYS A 62 -8.57 -10.64 23.24
N LYS A 63 -7.73 -11.46 22.62
CA LYS A 63 -6.27 -11.37 22.67
C LYS A 63 -5.78 -10.39 21.60
N LYS A 64 -4.91 -9.46 22.01
CA LYS A 64 -4.18 -8.59 21.08
C LYS A 64 -2.92 -9.30 20.60
N GLU A 65 -2.71 -9.24 19.30
CA GLU A 65 -1.50 -9.71 18.64
C GLU A 65 -0.77 -8.51 18.05
N ARG A 66 0.52 -8.40 18.35
CA ARG A 66 1.35 -7.26 17.99
C ARG A 66 2.47 -7.71 17.07
N VAL A 67 2.54 -7.11 15.88
CA VAL A 67 3.54 -7.44 14.87
C VAL A 67 4.47 -6.23 14.64
N PRO A 68 5.78 -6.34 14.94
CA PRO A 68 6.73 -5.30 14.60
C PRO A 68 6.90 -5.15 13.08
N CYS A 69 6.81 -3.91 12.57
CA CYS A 69 7.01 -3.65 11.14
C CYS A 69 8.40 -4.07 10.66
N SER A 70 9.41 -4.06 11.54
CA SER A 70 10.78 -4.48 11.23
C SER A 70 10.95 -5.99 11.00
N GLU A 71 9.90 -6.79 11.24
CA GLU A 71 9.95 -8.25 11.11
C GLU A 71 9.19 -8.78 9.89
N ILE A 72 8.57 -7.88 9.11
CA ILE A 72 7.74 -8.24 7.96
C ILE A 72 8.12 -7.42 6.72
N TRP A 73 7.90 -8.00 5.55
CA TRP A 73 8.04 -7.30 4.28
C TRP A 73 6.83 -6.40 3.99
N GLY A 74 5.64 -6.87 4.35
CA GLY A 74 4.38 -6.16 4.10
C GLY A 74 3.18 -6.88 4.70
N PHE A 75 2.00 -6.29 4.54
CA PHE A 75 0.75 -6.84 5.06
C PHE A 75 -0.45 -6.37 4.23
N LYS A 76 -1.56 -7.10 4.34
CA LYS A 76 -2.86 -6.71 3.79
C LYS A 76 -3.87 -6.44 4.89
N VAL A 77 -4.69 -5.42 4.69
CA VAL A 77 -5.91 -5.19 5.49
C VAL A 77 -7.01 -4.76 4.53
N ASN A 78 -8.18 -5.41 4.55
CA ASN A 78 -9.26 -5.17 3.56
C ASN A 78 -8.76 -5.26 2.10
N GLU A 79 -7.95 -6.27 1.76
CA GLU A 79 -7.31 -6.43 0.45
C GLU A 79 -6.32 -5.32 0.04
N LEU A 80 -6.17 -4.25 0.83
CA LEU A 80 -5.19 -3.20 0.58
C LEU A 80 -3.81 -3.66 1.00
N LEU A 81 -2.86 -3.61 0.08
CA LEU A 81 -1.47 -4.00 0.33
C LEU A 81 -0.68 -2.83 0.89
N PHE A 82 0.04 -3.08 1.98
CA PHE A 82 1.00 -2.19 2.59
C PHE A 82 2.39 -2.83 2.54
N ARG A 83 3.40 -2.07 2.14
CA ARG A 83 4.81 -2.49 2.13
C ARG A 83 5.58 -1.70 3.18
N ILE A 84 6.54 -2.34 3.84
CA ILE A 84 7.38 -1.68 4.83
C ILE A 84 8.56 -0.98 4.14
N LEU A 85 8.72 0.32 4.40
CA LEU A 85 9.85 1.13 3.93
C LEU A 85 11.06 0.92 4.82
N GLU A 86 12.18 0.51 4.23
CA GLU A 86 13.48 0.43 4.88
C GLU A 86 14.25 1.76 4.77
N PRO A 87 15.07 2.14 5.78
CA PRO A 87 15.29 1.47 7.07
C PRO A 87 14.32 1.93 8.17
N ASP A 88 13.36 2.82 7.84
CA ASP A 88 12.51 3.48 8.83
C ASP A 88 11.36 2.61 9.38
N HIS A 89 11.17 1.44 8.77
CA HIS A 89 10.09 0.48 9.00
C HIS A 89 8.69 1.12 9.01
N VAL A 90 8.48 2.10 8.13
CA VAL A 90 7.20 2.82 7.97
C VAL A 90 6.33 2.07 6.97
N PRO A 91 5.05 1.80 7.27
CA PRO A 91 4.13 1.20 6.30
C PRO A 91 3.79 2.21 5.19
N LEU A 92 3.80 1.75 3.95
CA LEU A 92 3.40 2.47 2.75
C LEU A 92 2.26 1.74 2.07
N ARG A 93 1.15 2.42 1.78
CA ARG A 93 0.01 1.82 1.08
C ARG A 93 0.29 1.79 -0.41
N LEU A 94 0.17 0.62 -1.03
CA LEU A 94 0.19 0.50 -2.49
C LEU A 94 -1.10 1.09 -3.06
N MET A 95 -0.96 2.04 -3.97
CA MET A 95 -2.09 2.72 -4.62
C MET A 95 -2.34 2.19 -6.03
N THR A 96 -1.28 2.00 -6.81
CA THR A 96 -1.36 1.35 -8.12
C THR A 96 -0.12 0.52 -8.39
N GLN A 97 -0.28 -0.51 -9.22
CA GLN A 97 0.79 -1.38 -9.71
C GLN A 97 0.59 -1.52 -11.23
N GLY A 98 1.34 -0.71 -11.98
CA GLY A 98 1.33 -0.70 -13.45
C GLY A 98 2.76 -0.74 -13.98
N ALA A 99 3.12 0.24 -14.82
CA ALA A 99 4.50 0.44 -15.22
C ALA A 99 5.40 0.81 -14.03
N VAL A 100 4.84 1.37 -12.96
CA VAL A 100 5.51 1.59 -11.68
C VAL A 100 4.60 1.12 -10.54
N CYS A 101 5.20 0.80 -9.40
CA CYS A 101 4.46 0.68 -8.15
C CYS A 101 4.43 2.06 -7.48
N TYR A 102 3.24 2.65 -7.34
CA TYR A 102 3.05 3.92 -6.66
C TYR A 102 2.49 3.68 -5.27
N TYR A 103 3.11 4.32 -4.28
CA TYR A 103 2.74 4.20 -2.88
C TYR A 103 2.48 5.56 -2.25
N GLU A 104 1.66 5.54 -1.22
CA GLU A 104 1.43 6.67 -0.34
C GLU A 104 1.77 6.35 1.11
N ASN A 105 1.88 7.38 1.93
CA ASN A 105 2.16 7.26 3.36
C ASN A 105 1.09 6.37 4.06
N GLY A 106 1.45 5.12 4.37
CA GLY A 106 0.51 4.14 4.89
C GLY A 106 0.05 4.45 6.31
N LEU A 107 0.89 5.12 7.12
CA LEU A 107 0.50 5.57 8.47
C LEU A 107 -0.69 6.52 8.41
N ALA A 108 -0.68 7.44 7.45
CA ALA A 108 -1.79 8.37 7.25
C ALA A 108 -3.09 7.61 6.94
N HIS A 109 -3.04 6.68 5.98
CA HIS A 109 -4.19 5.86 5.61
C HIS A 109 -4.73 5.01 6.76
N LEU A 110 -3.85 4.39 7.57
CA LEU A 110 -4.26 3.56 8.70
C LEU A 110 -4.89 4.38 9.83
N ARG A 111 -4.40 5.60 10.08
CA ARG A 111 -4.99 6.51 11.08
C ARG A 111 -6.33 7.07 10.63
N MET A 112 -6.43 7.50 9.37
CA MET A 112 -7.70 7.93 8.76
C MET A 112 -8.79 6.86 8.93
N TRP A 113 -8.40 5.59 8.74
CA TRP A 113 -9.30 4.47 9.00
C TRP A 113 -9.67 4.35 10.48
N SER A 114 -8.69 4.27 11.38
CA SER A 114 -8.94 4.16 12.83
C SER A 114 -9.86 5.27 13.36
N ASP A 115 -9.61 6.50 12.94
CA ASP A 115 -10.31 7.69 13.45
C ASP A 115 -11.60 8.00 12.67
N SER A 116 -11.88 7.26 11.59
CA SER A 116 -12.97 7.56 10.64
C SER A 116 -12.91 9.00 10.11
N THR A 117 -11.72 9.46 9.75
CA THR A 117 -11.45 10.80 9.22
C THR A 117 -10.90 10.77 7.80
N ASP A 118 -11.19 11.81 7.01
CA ASP A 118 -10.67 11.95 5.66
C ASP A 118 -9.32 12.70 5.61
N VAL A 119 -8.84 13.21 6.74
CA VAL A 119 -7.65 14.06 6.84
C VAL A 119 -6.83 13.65 8.04
N THR A 120 -5.52 13.49 7.82
CA THR A 120 -4.56 13.32 8.91
C THR A 120 -3.25 14.01 8.55
N MET A 121 -2.51 14.43 9.58
CA MET A 121 -1.18 14.99 9.40
C MET A 121 -0.16 13.86 9.21
N ILE A 122 0.81 14.10 8.33
CA ILE A 122 1.92 13.19 8.11
C ILE A 122 3.00 13.53 9.11
N ASP A 123 3.20 12.67 10.09
CA ASP A 123 4.19 12.90 11.15
C ASP A 123 5.60 12.45 10.76
N LYS A 124 5.73 11.51 9.81
CA LYS A 124 7.00 10.93 9.39
C LYS A 124 7.01 10.58 7.91
N GLY A 125 8.12 10.89 7.25
CA GLY A 125 8.36 10.57 5.84
C GLY A 125 7.72 11.58 4.88
N LEU A 126 7.62 11.17 3.62
CA LEU A 126 7.02 11.91 2.53
C LEU A 126 5.60 11.41 2.26
N ARG A 127 4.85 12.14 1.42
CA ARG A 127 3.48 11.74 1.07
C ARG A 127 3.44 10.60 0.07
N SER A 128 4.42 10.58 -0.85
CA SER A 128 4.43 9.75 -2.05
C SER A 128 5.77 9.04 -2.24
N TYR A 129 5.71 7.79 -2.68
CA TYR A 129 6.87 6.95 -2.97
C TYR A 129 6.64 6.11 -4.22
N MET A 130 7.73 5.58 -4.79
CA MET A 130 7.69 4.75 -5.99
C MET A 130 8.66 3.59 -5.91
N SER A 131 8.37 2.53 -6.64
CA SER A 131 9.34 1.49 -6.97
C SER A 131 9.06 0.97 -8.38
N ARG A 132 10.02 0.24 -8.97
CA ARG A 132 9.84 -0.38 -10.29
C ARG A 132 8.92 -1.59 -10.19
N GLU A 133 9.18 -2.44 -9.21
CA GLU A 133 8.43 -3.66 -8.91
C GLU A 133 8.14 -3.74 -7.41
N LEU A 134 7.22 -4.62 -7.00
CA LEU A 134 6.88 -4.78 -5.59
C LEU A 134 8.06 -5.20 -4.72
N ASN A 135 9.04 -5.91 -5.27
CA ASN A 135 10.25 -6.36 -4.56
C ASN A 135 11.48 -5.46 -4.80
N SER A 136 11.38 -4.43 -5.65
CA SER A 136 12.50 -3.52 -5.91
C SER A 136 12.63 -2.45 -4.82
N PRO A 137 13.75 -1.73 -4.69
CA PRO A 137 13.87 -0.62 -3.75
C PRO A 137 12.76 0.41 -3.89
N ILE A 138 12.28 0.94 -2.76
CA ILE A 138 11.33 2.06 -2.72
C ILE A 138 12.12 3.36 -2.65
N VAL A 139 11.74 4.34 -3.45
CA VAL A 139 12.34 5.67 -3.48
C VAL A 139 11.27 6.74 -3.26
N PRO A 140 11.63 7.91 -2.72
CA PRO A 140 10.77 9.09 -2.74
C PRO A 140 10.23 9.42 -4.14
N ALA A 141 8.97 9.80 -4.25
CA ALA A 141 8.41 10.35 -5.49
C ALA A 141 8.73 11.85 -5.60
N VAL A 142 10.01 12.21 -5.44
CA VAL A 142 10.48 13.60 -5.46
C VAL A 142 11.76 13.63 -6.30
N PHE A 143 11.71 14.28 -7.45
CA PHE A 143 12.77 14.28 -8.46
C PHE A 143 13.35 15.70 -8.63
N THR A 144 14.29 16.04 -7.75
CA THR A 144 15.06 17.29 -7.82
C THR A 144 16.27 17.15 -8.76
N GLU A 145 17.03 18.23 -8.91
CA GLU A 145 18.33 18.24 -9.60
C GLU A 145 19.46 17.57 -8.79
N ASP A 146 19.18 17.07 -7.58
CA ASP A 146 20.17 16.34 -6.78
C ASP A 146 20.45 14.95 -7.34
N GLU A 147 21.54 14.83 -8.08
CA GLU A 147 21.99 13.59 -8.71
C GLU A 147 22.37 12.48 -7.71
N ALA A 148 22.60 12.79 -6.44
CA ALA A 148 22.98 11.81 -5.42
C ALA A 148 21.77 11.16 -4.71
N SER A 149 20.57 11.72 -4.86
CA SER A 149 19.35 11.22 -4.21
C SER A 149 18.95 9.84 -4.73
N ALA A 150 18.25 9.05 -3.89
CA ALA A 150 17.69 7.76 -4.30
C ALA A 150 16.75 7.89 -5.51
N SER A 151 15.96 8.97 -5.57
CA SER A 151 15.10 9.29 -6.71
C SER A 151 15.89 9.57 -7.98
N ALA A 152 17.04 10.25 -7.89
CA ALA A 152 17.90 10.50 -9.06
C ALA A 152 18.57 9.22 -9.57
N VAL A 153 18.98 8.32 -8.67
CA VAL A 153 19.45 6.98 -9.05
C VAL A 153 18.34 6.23 -9.81
N PHE A 154 17.13 6.18 -9.24
CA PHE A 154 15.97 5.55 -9.87
C PHE A 154 15.67 6.14 -11.25
N ARG A 155 15.75 7.47 -11.40
CA ARG A 155 15.55 8.17 -12.67
C ARG A 155 16.58 7.78 -13.72
N ARG A 156 17.87 7.66 -13.35
CA ARG A 156 18.93 7.22 -14.27
C ARG A 156 18.78 5.76 -14.69
N GLU A 157 18.32 4.89 -13.78
CA GLU A 157 18.11 3.47 -14.06
C GLU A 157 16.86 3.21 -14.92
N HIS A 158 15.92 4.16 -14.95
CA HIS A 158 14.64 4.03 -15.66
C HIS A 158 14.32 5.23 -16.57
N PRO A 159 15.18 5.54 -17.57
CA PRO A 159 15.01 6.71 -18.43
C PRO A 159 13.70 6.69 -19.25
N GLN A 160 13.08 5.53 -19.44
CA GLN A 160 11.79 5.40 -20.10
C GLN A 160 10.63 6.09 -19.34
N PHE A 161 10.82 6.45 -18.07
CA PHE A 161 9.83 7.15 -17.24
C PHE A 161 10.08 8.66 -17.13
N GLU A 162 10.96 9.22 -17.96
CA GLU A 162 11.35 10.64 -17.89
C GLU A 162 10.16 11.61 -17.94
N HIS A 163 9.10 11.29 -18.68
CA HIS A 163 7.89 12.10 -18.72
C HIS A 163 7.19 12.15 -17.35
N LEU A 164 7.08 11.01 -16.68
CA LEU A 164 6.51 10.91 -15.34
C LEU A 164 7.34 11.71 -14.33
N PHE A 165 8.67 11.54 -14.34
CA PHE A 165 9.55 12.25 -13.41
C PHE A 165 9.47 13.77 -13.56
N LYS A 166 9.40 14.27 -14.80
CA LYS A 166 9.21 15.70 -15.08
C LYS A 166 7.85 16.21 -14.60
N CYS A 167 6.79 15.42 -14.75
CA CYS A 167 5.46 15.79 -14.28
C CYS A 167 5.41 15.89 -12.75
N ILE A 168 5.98 14.89 -12.06
CA ILE A 168 6.04 14.86 -10.58
C ILE A 168 6.86 16.04 -10.06
N GLY A 169 8.04 16.28 -10.65
CA GLY A 169 8.91 17.38 -10.25
C GLY A 169 9.60 17.17 -8.90
N GLY A 170 10.06 18.27 -8.30
CA GLY A 170 10.91 18.27 -7.10
C GLY A 170 10.20 18.57 -5.78
N GLU A 171 8.86 18.65 -5.77
CA GLU A 171 8.07 18.98 -4.58
C GLU A 171 7.28 17.78 -4.05
N ASP A 172 7.08 17.69 -2.73
CA ASP A 172 6.23 16.66 -2.10
C ASP A 172 4.73 17.03 -2.20
N ASP A 173 4.25 17.12 -3.44
CA ASP A 173 2.85 17.41 -3.78
C ASP A 173 2.09 16.11 -4.10
N LEU A 174 1.29 15.66 -3.13
CA LEU A 174 0.48 14.44 -3.25
C LEU A 174 -0.53 14.50 -4.39
N LEU A 175 -1.20 15.65 -4.59
CA LEU A 175 -2.26 15.76 -5.60
C LEU A 175 -1.66 15.77 -6.99
N ASN A 176 -0.59 16.54 -7.19
CA ASN A 176 0.16 16.53 -8.46
C ASN A 176 0.72 15.14 -8.76
N THR A 177 1.36 14.49 -7.77
CA THR A 177 1.92 13.14 -7.96
C THR A 177 0.87 12.12 -8.38
N ARG A 178 -0.30 12.10 -7.71
CA ARG A 178 -1.42 11.22 -8.09
C ARG A 178 -1.84 11.44 -9.53
N GLN A 179 -2.04 12.69 -9.93
CA GLN A 179 -2.48 13.04 -11.28
C GLN A 179 -1.44 12.59 -12.31
N CYS A 180 -0.15 12.89 -12.09
CA CYS A 180 0.93 12.47 -12.96
C CYS A 180 1.01 10.95 -13.14
N VAL A 181 0.83 10.17 -12.07
CA VAL A 181 0.83 8.70 -12.14
C VAL A 181 -0.37 8.21 -12.97
N VAL A 182 -1.57 8.74 -12.74
CA VAL A 182 -2.78 8.36 -13.48
C VAL A 182 -2.61 8.67 -14.98
N ASP A 183 -2.18 9.89 -15.31
CA ASP A 183 -2.00 10.31 -16.70
C ASP A 183 -0.92 9.50 -17.42
N PHE A 184 0.16 9.17 -16.71
CA PHE A 184 1.23 8.35 -17.25
C PHE A 184 0.77 6.93 -17.56
N GLU A 185 0.06 6.27 -16.65
CA GLU A 185 -0.47 4.92 -16.89
C GLU A 185 -1.51 4.93 -18.03
N ALA A 186 -2.41 5.93 -18.07
CA ALA A 186 -3.39 6.08 -19.15
C ALA A 186 -2.72 6.27 -20.53
N MET A 187 -1.61 7.01 -20.58
CA MET A 187 -0.82 7.18 -21.82
C MET A 187 -0.25 5.84 -22.34
N LEU A 188 0.08 4.90 -21.45
CA LEU A 188 0.65 3.60 -21.84
C LEU A 188 -0.39 2.61 -22.38
N GLU A 189 -1.65 2.73 -21.95
CA GLU A 189 -2.74 1.87 -22.43
C GLU A 189 -3.15 2.20 -23.88
N GLY A 190 -2.80 3.39 -24.38
CA GLY A 190 -3.18 3.86 -25.71
C GLY A 190 -4.64 4.39 -25.76
N PRO A 191 -5.00 5.09 -26.85
CA PRO A 191 -6.36 5.62 -27.05
C PRO A 191 -7.41 4.55 -27.40
#